data_AF-A0A7J9Q6E3-F1
#
_entry.id   AF-A0A7J9Q6E3-F1
#
_cell.length_a   1.000
_cell.length_b   1.000
_cell.length_c   1.000
_cell.angle_alpha   90.00
_cell.angle_beta   90.00
_cell.angle_gamma   90.00
#
_symmetry.space_group_name_H-M   'P 1'
#
loop_
_entity.id
_entity.type
_entity.pdbx_description
1 polymer ?
#
loop_
_entity_poly.entity_id
_entity_poly.type
_entity_poly.pdbx_seq_one_letter_code
_entity_poly.pdbx_strand_id
1 'polypeptide(L)'
;MVTIIIVGMPGVGKDVFVQSALEIGFSKISMGDVVRQYAADMGLGASDSSIGGFATSQRKEHGAAIWAQRTLDAMPKGDVIIDGSRSLDEIASFRESLGSGVKVLAITAPLEIRFRRLVQRGRQDDPSSLEDFERRDRRELSWGLGDAIERADMVLDNSGGIEEFRQHCEAVLRSIMENTPLFD
;
A
#
# COMPACT_ATOMS: atom_id res chain seq x y z
N MET A 1 -2.60 20.31 1.46
CA MET A 1 -2.35 19.01 2.09
C MET A 1 -2.32 17.99 0.99
N VAL A 2 -1.22 17.27 0.89
CA VAL A 2 -0.99 16.23 -0.10
C VAL A 2 -1.23 14.89 0.57
N THR A 3 -1.99 14.03 -0.09
CA THR A 3 -2.13 12.63 0.33
C THR A 3 -1.62 11.74 -0.78
N ILE A 4 -0.66 10.87 -0.47
CA ILE A 4 -0.14 9.89 -1.42
C ILE A 4 -0.61 8.51 -0.98
N ILE A 5 -1.40 7.85 -1.83
CA ILE A 5 -1.84 6.47 -1.65
C ILE A 5 -0.86 5.56 -2.36
N ILE A 6 -0.25 4.62 -1.63
CA ILE A 6 0.70 3.67 -2.22
C ILE A 6 0.02 2.34 -2.52
N VAL A 7 -0.05 2.01 -3.81
CA VAL A 7 -0.51 0.72 -4.32
C VAL A 7 0.68 -0.11 -4.81
N GLY A 8 0.51 -1.42 -4.88
CA GLY A 8 1.58 -2.34 -5.25
C GLY A 8 1.46 -3.70 -4.56
N MET A 9 1.92 -4.73 -5.26
CA MET A 9 1.88 -6.12 -4.80
C MET A 9 2.73 -6.33 -3.53
N PRO A 10 2.50 -7.41 -2.76
CA PRO A 10 3.39 -7.77 -1.66
C PRO A 10 4.85 -7.90 -2.12
N GLY A 11 5.80 -7.35 -1.36
CA GLY A 11 7.23 -7.45 -1.64
C GLY A 11 7.80 -6.40 -2.61
N VAL A 12 7.01 -5.45 -3.10
CA VAL A 12 7.48 -4.39 -4.02
C VAL A 12 8.38 -3.32 -3.37
N GLY A 13 8.53 -3.33 -2.05
CA GLY A 13 9.41 -2.39 -1.33
C GLY A 13 8.80 -1.04 -1.00
N LYS A 14 7.47 -0.98 -0.78
CA LYS A 14 6.76 0.24 -0.34
C LYS A 14 7.39 0.90 0.88
N ASP A 15 7.90 0.10 1.82
CA ASP A 15 8.55 0.56 3.05
C ASP A 15 9.69 1.56 2.78
N VAL A 16 10.43 1.41 1.66
CA VAL A 16 11.50 2.35 1.29
C VAL A 16 10.94 3.72 0.92
N PHE A 17 9.91 3.76 0.07
CA PHE A 17 9.24 5.03 -0.30
C PHE A 17 8.61 5.71 0.92
N VAL A 18 7.93 4.92 1.76
CA VAL A 18 7.33 5.41 3.01
C VAL A 18 8.39 6.05 3.89
N GLN A 19 9.54 5.40 4.06
CA GLN A 19 10.64 5.93 4.87
C GLN A 19 11.18 7.26 4.31
N SER A 20 11.41 7.35 3.00
CA SER A 20 11.83 8.60 2.35
C SER A 20 10.80 9.73 2.54
N ALA A 21 9.51 9.42 2.52
CA ALA A 21 8.46 10.41 2.76
C ALA A 21 8.41 10.91 4.22
N LEU A 22 8.61 10.00 5.17
CA LEU A 22 8.67 10.35 6.60
C LEU A 22 9.85 11.30 6.89
N GLU A 23 10.99 11.09 6.25
CA GLU A 23 12.20 11.90 6.42
C GLU A 23 12.01 13.37 6.00
N ILE A 24 11.06 13.65 5.11
CA ILE A 24 10.73 15.00 4.64
C ILE A 24 9.44 15.56 5.24
N GLY A 25 8.89 14.91 6.28
CA GLY A 25 7.82 15.44 7.11
C GLY A 25 6.41 14.93 6.81
N PHE A 26 6.25 13.92 5.95
CA PHE A 26 4.95 13.25 5.83
C PHE A 26 4.65 12.45 7.10
N SER A 27 3.37 12.30 7.41
CA SER A 27 2.88 11.29 8.35
C SER A 27 2.49 10.01 7.61
N LYS A 28 2.52 8.85 8.29
CA LYS A 28 2.09 7.56 7.73
C LYS A 28 0.83 7.06 8.41
N ILE A 29 -0.09 6.50 7.62
CA ILE A 29 -1.09 5.54 8.08
C ILE A 29 -1.06 4.28 7.22
N SER A 30 -1.06 3.09 7.84
CA SER A 30 -1.07 1.82 7.11
C SER A 30 -2.44 1.16 7.20
N MET A 31 -3.06 0.92 6.05
CA MET A 31 -4.32 0.17 5.99
C MET A 31 -4.14 -1.27 6.53
N GLY A 32 -2.96 -1.86 6.32
CA GLY A 32 -2.64 -3.18 6.86
C GLY A 32 -2.57 -3.20 8.39
N ASP A 33 -2.04 -2.14 9.01
CA ASP A 33 -2.03 -2.02 10.47
C ASP A 33 -3.45 -1.82 11.02
N VAL A 34 -4.28 -1.03 10.33
CA VAL A 34 -5.71 -0.88 10.68
C VAL A 34 -6.42 -2.24 10.66
N VAL A 35 -6.23 -3.04 9.61
CA VAL A 35 -6.80 -4.41 9.55
C VAL A 35 -6.30 -5.27 10.70
N ARG A 36 -4.99 -5.27 10.98
CA ARG A 36 -4.40 -6.05 12.06
C ARG A 36 -4.94 -5.65 13.43
N GLN A 37 -5.11 -4.36 13.68
CA GLN A 37 -5.68 -3.87 14.94
C GLN A 37 -7.10 -4.39 15.13
N TYR A 38 -7.97 -4.23 14.12
CA TYR A 38 -9.34 -4.75 14.19
C TYR A 38 -9.39 -6.27 14.34
N ALA A 39 -8.49 -7.01 13.69
CA ALA A 39 -8.41 -8.46 13.84
C ALA A 39 -7.99 -8.86 15.27
N ALA A 40 -7.02 -8.15 15.85
CA ALA A 40 -6.56 -8.37 17.22
C ALA A 40 -7.66 -8.06 18.24
N ASP A 41 -8.42 -6.98 18.04
CA ASP A 41 -9.55 -6.61 18.90
C ASP A 41 -10.66 -7.68 18.90
N MET A 42 -10.76 -8.47 17.81
CA MET A 42 -11.66 -9.62 17.68
C MET A 42 -11.05 -10.95 18.16
N GLY A 43 -9.83 -10.94 18.70
CA GLY A 43 -9.13 -12.13 19.17
C GLY A 43 -8.66 -13.08 18.06
N LEU A 44 -8.50 -12.60 16.83
CA LEU A 44 -8.02 -13.40 15.70
C LEU A 44 -6.50 -13.55 15.72
N GLY A 45 -6.00 -14.69 15.21
CA GLY A 45 -4.57 -14.95 15.10
C GLY A 45 -3.84 -14.04 14.10
N ALA A 46 -2.54 -13.87 14.29
CA ALA A 46 -1.68 -13.00 13.46
C ALA A 46 -1.20 -13.65 12.14
N SER A 47 -1.74 -14.81 11.75
CA SER A 47 -1.35 -15.47 10.50
C SER A 47 -1.91 -14.73 9.28
N ASP A 48 -1.20 -14.78 8.15
CA ASP A 48 -1.67 -14.19 6.88
C ASP A 48 -3.06 -14.70 6.46
N SER A 49 -3.33 -16.00 6.66
CA SER A 49 -4.63 -16.60 6.39
C SER A 49 -5.75 -16.02 7.26
N SER A 50 -5.48 -15.77 8.54
CA SER A 50 -6.46 -15.20 9.48
C SER A 50 -6.72 -13.74 9.16
N ILE A 51 -5.66 -12.94 9.00
CA ILE A 51 -5.76 -11.50 8.70
C ILE A 51 -6.37 -11.27 7.32
N GLY A 52 -5.91 -11.98 6.29
CA GLY A 52 -6.45 -11.87 4.94
C GLY A 52 -7.89 -12.38 4.83
N GLY A 53 -8.23 -13.45 5.56
CA GLY A 53 -9.59 -13.96 5.67
C GLY A 53 -10.54 -12.95 6.30
N PHE A 54 -10.12 -12.33 7.41
CA PHE A 54 -10.88 -11.29 8.09
C PHE A 54 -11.05 -10.02 7.24
N ALA A 55 -9.98 -9.56 6.59
CA ALA A 55 -10.06 -8.42 5.68
C ALA A 55 -11.09 -8.67 4.56
N THR A 56 -11.13 -9.91 4.04
CA THR A 56 -12.07 -10.33 3.00
C THR A 56 -13.50 -10.40 3.53
N SER A 57 -13.74 -10.96 4.72
CA SER A 57 -15.09 -11.05 5.29
C SER A 57 -15.67 -9.65 5.54
N GLN A 58 -14.87 -8.73 6.08
CA GLN A 58 -15.29 -7.35 6.32
C GLN A 58 -15.65 -6.61 5.03
N ARG A 59 -14.91 -6.83 3.94
CA ARG A 59 -15.28 -6.29 2.61
C ARG A 59 -16.59 -6.85 2.09
N LYS A 60 -16.87 -8.14 2.33
CA LYS A 60 -18.15 -8.77 1.93
C LYS A 60 -19.33 -8.24 2.73
N GLU A 61 -19.14 -8.01 4.02
CA GLU A 61 -20.20 -7.60 4.93
C GLU A 61 -20.52 -6.11 4.85
N HIS A 62 -19.48 -5.26 4.77
CA HIS A 62 -19.62 -3.81 4.87
C HIS A 62 -19.29 -3.06 3.57
N GLY A 63 -18.92 -3.78 2.51
CA GLY A 63 -18.56 -3.22 1.22
C GLY A 63 -17.04 -3.06 1.02
N ALA A 64 -16.64 -2.94 -0.25
CA ALA A 64 -15.24 -2.96 -0.67
C ALA A 64 -14.39 -1.80 -0.10
N ALA A 65 -15.02 -0.67 0.24
CA ALA A 65 -14.36 0.51 0.77
C ALA A 65 -14.23 0.56 2.31
N ILE A 66 -14.69 -0.46 3.04
CA ILE A 66 -14.74 -0.43 4.52
C ILE A 66 -13.39 -0.09 5.16
N TRP A 67 -12.29 -0.59 4.60
CA TRP A 67 -10.96 -0.33 5.15
C TRP A 67 -10.48 1.08 4.87
N ALA A 68 -10.89 1.70 3.76
CA ALA A 68 -10.61 3.11 3.51
C ALA A 68 -11.36 4.00 4.51
N GLN A 69 -12.65 3.71 4.74
CA GLN A 69 -13.47 4.42 5.74
C GLN A 69 -12.85 4.36 7.14
N ARG A 70 -12.49 3.16 7.62
CA ARG A 70 -11.83 3.00 8.92
C ARG A 70 -10.45 3.67 8.99
N THR A 71 -9.76 3.78 7.86
CA THR A 71 -8.46 4.48 7.78
C THR A 71 -8.65 6.00 7.86
N LEU A 72 -9.70 6.55 7.25
CA LEU A 72 -10.03 7.97 7.33
C LEU A 72 -10.28 8.43 8.77
N ASP A 73 -10.94 7.60 9.59
CA ASP A 73 -11.23 7.91 11.00
C ASP A 73 -9.96 8.08 11.86
N ALA A 74 -8.85 7.44 11.47
CA ALA A 74 -7.59 7.46 12.20
C ALA A 74 -6.53 8.36 11.52
N MET A 75 -6.91 9.15 10.51
CA MET A 75 -5.97 9.87 9.68
C MET A 75 -5.23 10.99 10.45
N PRO A 76 -3.88 11.07 10.35
CA PRO A 76 -3.13 12.18 10.91
C PRO A 76 -3.40 13.48 10.15
N LYS A 77 -3.12 14.62 10.78
CA LYS A 77 -3.20 15.94 10.12
C LYS A 77 -1.95 16.20 9.29
N GLY A 78 -2.08 17.00 8.23
CA GLY A 78 -0.97 17.43 7.38
C GLY A 78 -0.84 16.60 6.11
N ASP A 79 0.39 16.46 5.61
CA ASP A 79 0.68 15.64 4.44
C ASP A 79 0.83 14.16 4.86
N VAL A 80 0.15 13.26 4.16
CA VAL A 80 -0.05 11.87 4.62
C VAL A 80 0.26 10.85 3.53
N ILE A 81 0.98 9.80 3.92
CA ILE A 81 1.13 8.57 3.16
C ILE A 81 0.11 7.54 3.65
N ILE A 82 -0.74 7.06 2.73
CA ILE A 82 -1.63 5.92 2.97
C ILE A 82 -0.97 4.69 2.36
N ASP A 83 -0.46 3.82 3.23
CA ASP A 83 0.24 2.60 2.83
C ASP A 83 -0.74 1.42 2.71
N GLY A 84 -0.98 0.98 1.47
CA GLY A 84 -1.55 -0.35 1.21
C GLY A 84 -2.98 -0.42 0.70
N SER A 85 -3.48 0.59 -0.02
CA SER A 85 -4.77 0.49 -0.73
C SER A 85 -4.76 -0.65 -1.75
N ARG A 86 -5.89 -1.34 -1.88
CA ARG A 86 -6.07 -2.60 -2.64
C ARG A 86 -7.18 -2.55 -3.67
N SER A 87 -8.03 -1.53 -3.70
CA SER A 87 -9.09 -1.43 -4.71
C SER A 87 -9.33 0.00 -5.19
N LEU A 88 -10.00 0.13 -6.34
CA LEU A 88 -10.47 1.41 -6.84
C LEU A 88 -11.55 2.01 -5.94
N ASP A 89 -12.36 1.18 -5.26
CA ASP A 89 -13.37 1.64 -4.31
C ASP A 89 -12.74 2.32 -3.08
N GLU A 90 -11.65 1.75 -2.57
CA GLU A 90 -10.87 2.34 -1.47
C GLU A 90 -10.27 3.70 -1.91
N ILE A 91 -9.68 3.75 -3.12
CA ILE A 91 -9.14 5.00 -3.70
C ILE A 91 -10.24 6.05 -3.90
N ALA A 92 -11.41 5.65 -4.40
CA ALA A 92 -12.54 6.53 -4.61
C ALA A 92 -13.03 7.13 -3.27
N SER A 93 -13.12 6.31 -2.22
CA SER A 93 -13.49 6.77 -0.88
C SER A 93 -12.51 7.80 -0.32
N PHE A 94 -11.19 7.60 -0.52
CA PHE A 94 -10.19 8.61 -0.15
C PHE A 94 -10.33 9.89 -0.98
N ARG A 95 -10.51 9.78 -2.30
CA ARG A 95 -10.68 10.94 -3.19
C ARG A 95 -11.94 11.75 -2.85
N GLU A 96 -13.04 11.08 -2.53
CA GLU A 96 -14.29 11.72 -2.11
C GLU A 96 -14.12 12.49 -0.79
N SER A 97 -13.40 11.90 0.16
CA SER A 97 -13.25 12.48 1.51
C SER A 97 -12.17 13.57 1.60
N LEU A 98 -11.08 13.43 0.83
CA LEU A 98 -9.89 14.29 0.93
C LEU A 98 -9.74 15.26 -0.25
N GLY A 99 -10.51 15.07 -1.32
CA GLY A 99 -10.54 15.94 -2.50
C GLY A 99 -9.36 15.74 -3.47
N SER A 100 -9.08 16.77 -4.26
CA SER A 100 -8.13 16.72 -5.40
C SER A 100 -6.65 16.62 -5.01
N GLY A 101 -6.31 16.74 -3.72
CA GLY A 101 -4.95 16.58 -3.22
C GLY A 101 -4.45 15.13 -3.12
N VAL A 102 -5.30 14.16 -3.47
CA VAL A 102 -4.97 12.73 -3.45
C VAL A 102 -4.25 12.32 -4.72
N LYS A 103 -3.05 11.77 -4.56
CA LYS A 103 -2.23 11.15 -5.60
C LYS A 103 -2.11 9.66 -5.34
N VAL A 104 -2.20 8.83 -6.38
CA VAL A 104 -2.01 7.39 -6.31
C VAL A 104 -0.68 7.03 -6.95
N LEU A 105 0.20 6.41 -6.18
CA LEU A 105 1.51 5.96 -6.62
C LEU A 105 1.56 4.43 -6.60
N ALA A 106 1.80 3.83 -7.75
CA ALA A 106 2.11 2.42 -7.84
C ALA A 106 3.61 2.17 -7.68
N ILE A 107 3.97 1.18 -6.88
CA ILE A 107 5.33 0.64 -6.84
C ILE A 107 5.30 -0.78 -7.38
N THR A 108 6.13 -1.05 -8.39
CA THR A 108 6.19 -2.35 -9.08
C THR A 108 7.53 -3.03 -8.86
N ALA A 109 7.55 -4.36 -8.91
CA ALA A 109 8.78 -5.15 -8.96
C ALA A 109 8.47 -6.54 -9.55
N PRO A 110 9.43 -7.15 -10.27
CA PRO A 110 9.31 -8.53 -10.77
C PRO A 110 8.96 -9.55 -9.69
N LEU A 111 8.21 -10.58 -10.06
CA LEU A 111 7.71 -11.62 -9.15
C LEU A 111 8.85 -12.28 -8.36
N GLU A 112 9.93 -12.65 -9.04
CA GLU A 112 11.07 -13.36 -8.48
C GLU A 112 11.79 -12.49 -7.43
N ILE A 113 11.86 -11.18 -7.67
CA ILE A 113 12.43 -10.21 -6.75
C ILE A 113 11.53 -10.07 -5.52
N ARG A 114 10.21 -9.95 -5.71
CA ARG A 114 9.24 -9.84 -4.60
C ARG A 114 9.26 -11.06 -3.70
N PHE A 115 9.24 -12.26 -4.28
CA PHE A 115 9.29 -13.50 -3.53
C PHE A 115 10.56 -13.60 -2.69
N ARG A 116 11.73 -13.32 -3.29
CA ARG A 116 13.01 -13.33 -2.57
C ARG A 116 13.03 -12.34 -1.40
N ARG A 117 12.53 -11.12 -1.60
CA ARG A 117 12.45 -10.08 -0.56
C ARG A 117 11.57 -10.52 0.61
N LEU A 118 10.40 -11.12 0.32
CA LEU A 118 9.47 -11.56 1.35
C LEU A 118 10.03 -12.73 2.17
N VAL A 119 10.65 -13.71 1.51
CA VAL A 119 11.31 -14.84 2.20
C VAL A 119 12.45 -14.34 3.09
N GLN A 120 13.24 -13.38 2.62
CA GLN A 120 14.33 -12.79 3.42
C GLN A 120 13.84 -11.96 4.60
N ARG A 121 12.67 -11.32 4.48
CA ARG A 121 12.10 -10.46 5.52
C ARG A 121 11.56 -11.25 6.71
N GLY A 122 10.91 -12.38 6.46
CA GLY A 122 10.53 -13.34 7.50
C GLY A 122 9.51 -12.84 8.53
N ARG A 123 8.58 -11.94 8.18
CA ARG A 123 7.44 -11.61 9.07
C ARG A 123 6.53 -12.83 9.23
N GLN A 124 5.75 -12.87 10.32
CA GLN A 124 4.82 -13.98 10.58
C GLN A 124 3.76 -14.16 9.49
N ASP A 125 3.40 -13.08 8.77
CA ASP A 125 2.49 -13.11 7.63
C ASP A 125 3.22 -13.25 6.27
N ASP A 126 4.54 -13.40 6.25
CA ASP A 126 5.28 -13.59 5.00
C ASP A 126 5.18 -15.04 4.50
N PRO A 127 5.18 -15.23 3.17
CA PRO A 127 5.09 -16.56 2.57
C PRO A 127 6.32 -17.42 2.91
N SER A 128 6.06 -18.64 3.39
CA SER A 128 7.07 -19.67 3.63
C SER A 128 7.42 -20.50 2.39
N SER A 129 6.59 -20.44 1.35
CA SER A 129 6.73 -21.22 0.13
C SER A 129 6.28 -20.40 -1.09
N LEU A 130 6.65 -20.87 -2.30
CA LEU A 130 6.17 -20.26 -3.55
C LEU A 130 4.63 -20.35 -3.66
N GLU A 131 4.05 -21.46 -3.21
CA GLU A 131 2.59 -21.65 -3.19
C GLU A 131 1.89 -20.64 -2.27
N ASP A 132 2.44 -20.39 -1.08
CA ASP A 132 1.92 -19.36 -0.16
C ASP A 132 1.97 -17.97 -0.79
N PHE A 133 3.08 -17.67 -1.47
CA PHE A 133 3.28 -16.41 -2.16
C PHE A 133 2.26 -16.22 -3.29
N GLU A 134 2.07 -17.22 -4.16
CA GLU A 134 1.09 -17.17 -5.25
C GLU A 134 -0.35 -17.08 -4.74
N ARG A 135 -0.66 -17.75 -3.62
CA ARG A 135 -1.96 -17.64 -2.96
C ARG A 135 -2.19 -16.22 -2.43
N ARG A 136 -1.17 -15.61 -1.81
CA ARG A 136 -1.23 -14.23 -1.34
C ARG A 136 -1.43 -13.27 -2.51
N ASP A 137 -0.67 -13.40 -3.58
CA ASP A 137 -0.80 -12.57 -4.78
C ASP A 137 -2.20 -12.67 -5.41
N ARG A 138 -2.73 -13.89 -5.59
CA ARG A 138 -4.09 -14.10 -6.13
C ARG A 138 -5.16 -13.44 -5.26
N ARG A 139 -5.01 -13.50 -3.93
CA ARG A 139 -5.95 -12.86 -3.00
C ARG A 139 -5.90 -11.34 -3.11
N GLU A 140 -4.70 -10.76 -3.24
CA GLU A 140 -4.54 -9.31 -3.38
C GLU A 140 -5.14 -8.83 -4.71
N LEU A 141 -4.93 -9.58 -5.79
CA LEU A 141 -5.55 -9.31 -7.09
C LEU A 141 -7.08 -9.43 -7.03
N SER A 142 -7.62 -10.41 -6.30
CA SER A 142 -9.08 -10.57 -6.18
C SER A 142 -9.75 -9.45 -5.38
N TRP A 143 -8.99 -8.63 -4.66
CA TRP A 143 -9.49 -7.40 -4.04
C TRP A 143 -9.51 -6.19 -5.00
N GLY A 144 -8.96 -6.31 -6.21
CA GLY A 144 -8.92 -5.22 -7.20
C GLY A 144 -7.56 -4.50 -7.28
N LEU A 145 -6.50 -5.08 -6.73
CA LEU A 145 -5.20 -4.40 -6.65
C LEU A 145 -4.56 -4.22 -8.03
N GLY A 146 -4.83 -5.12 -8.97
CA GLY A 146 -4.39 -4.99 -10.36
C GLY A 146 -4.91 -3.70 -10.99
N ASP A 147 -6.23 -3.48 -10.90
CA ASP A 147 -6.88 -2.28 -11.43
C ASP A 147 -6.38 -1.01 -10.72
N ALA A 148 -6.15 -1.09 -9.40
CA ALA A 148 -5.60 0.02 -8.63
C ALA A 148 -4.17 0.41 -9.06
N ILE A 149 -3.33 -0.58 -9.40
CA ILE A 149 -1.99 -0.35 -9.94
C ILE A 149 -2.08 0.24 -11.36
N GLU A 150 -2.93 -0.31 -12.22
CA GLU A 150 -3.09 0.14 -13.61
C GLU A 150 -3.59 1.60 -13.69
N ARG A 151 -4.45 2.01 -12.76
CA ARG A 151 -5.04 3.35 -12.69
C ARG A 151 -4.27 4.33 -11.82
N ALA A 152 -3.07 3.98 -11.38
CA ALA A 152 -2.25 4.88 -10.57
C ALA A 152 -1.88 6.14 -11.38
N ASP A 153 -1.78 7.27 -10.69
CA ASP A 153 -1.39 8.54 -11.31
C ASP A 153 0.10 8.51 -11.70
N MET A 154 0.89 7.69 -11.00
CA MET A 154 2.34 7.59 -11.11
C MET A 154 2.80 6.16 -10.85
N VAL A 155 3.92 5.76 -11.47
CA VAL A 155 4.50 4.41 -11.29
C VAL A 155 5.99 4.54 -11.00
N LEU A 156 6.47 3.83 -9.98
CA LEU A 156 7.88 3.64 -9.66
C LEU A 156 8.26 2.17 -9.79
N ASP A 157 9.29 1.91 -10.58
CA ASP A 157 9.85 0.56 -10.70
C ASP A 157 10.95 0.32 -9.67
N ASN A 158 10.82 -0.78 -8.92
CA ASN A 158 11.77 -1.25 -7.92
C ASN A 158 12.39 -2.60 -8.32
N SER A 159 12.79 -2.70 -9.60
CA SER A 159 13.55 -3.84 -10.12
C SER A 159 15.07 -3.68 -9.91
N GLY A 160 15.55 -2.44 -9.77
CA GLY A 160 16.95 -2.08 -9.64
C GLY A 160 17.52 -2.15 -8.21
N GLY A 161 18.59 -1.37 -7.99
CA GLY A 161 19.27 -1.29 -6.70
C GLY A 161 18.50 -0.47 -5.66
N ILE A 162 18.70 -0.75 -4.37
CA ILE A 162 18.01 -0.02 -3.29
C ILE A 162 18.33 1.48 -3.28
N GLU A 163 19.58 1.84 -3.61
CA GLU A 163 20.01 3.24 -3.61
C GLU A 163 19.43 4.02 -4.79
N GLU A 164 19.40 3.41 -5.97
CA GLU A 164 18.70 3.95 -7.15
C GLU A 164 17.21 4.14 -6.87
N PHE A 165 16.57 3.13 -6.27
CA PHE A 165 15.16 3.22 -5.91
C PHE A 165 14.90 4.33 -4.89
N ARG A 166 15.78 4.51 -3.89
CA ARG A 166 15.70 5.63 -2.93
C ARG A 166 15.78 6.98 -3.63
N GLN A 167 16.73 7.16 -4.55
CA GLN A 167 16.85 8.40 -5.34
C GLN A 167 15.60 8.69 -6.16
N HIS A 168 15.01 7.67 -6.79
CA HIS A 168 13.73 7.83 -7.51
C HIS A 168 12.57 8.20 -6.57
N CYS A 169 12.50 7.62 -5.37
CA CYS A 169 11.51 7.98 -4.36
C CYS A 169 11.63 9.46 -3.97
N GLU A 170 12.85 9.92 -3.67
CA GLU A 170 13.12 11.32 -3.30
C GLU A 170 12.77 12.30 -4.43
N ALA A 171 13.11 11.97 -5.68
CA ALA A 171 12.77 12.80 -6.84
C ALA A 171 11.25 12.92 -7.03
N VAL A 172 10.53 11.80 -6.92
CA VAL A 172 9.06 11.77 -6.98
C VAL A 172 8.43 12.60 -5.87
N LEU A 173 8.88 12.41 -4.63
CA LEU A 173 8.36 13.15 -3.48
C LEU A 173 8.57 14.65 -3.63
N ARG A 174 9.76 15.06 -4.10
CA ARG A 174 10.08 16.48 -4.35
C ARG A 174 9.16 17.09 -5.40
N SER A 175 8.96 16.42 -6.54
CA SER A 175 8.05 16.91 -7.57
C SER A 175 6.62 17.08 -7.05
N ILE A 176 6.13 16.11 -6.27
CA ILE A 176 4.79 16.16 -5.70
C ILE A 176 4.66 17.38 -4.76
N MET A 177 5.68 17.67 -3.95
CA MET A 177 5.68 18.82 -3.05
C MET A 177 5.77 20.16 -3.80
N GLU A 178 6.52 20.21 -4.90
CA GLU A 178 6.73 21.42 -5.70
C GLU A 178 5.59 21.68 -6.72
N ASN A 179 4.66 20.73 -6.91
CA ASN A 179 3.64 20.72 -7.97
C ASN A 179 4.25 20.85 -9.39
N THR A 180 5.44 20.27 -9.60
CA THR A 180 6.15 20.29 -10.88
C THR A 180 5.92 18.98 -11.64
N PRO A 181 5.76 18.98 -12.99
CA PRO A 181 5.68 17.74 -13.77
C PRO A 181 6.89 16.83 -13.54
N LEU A 182 6.66 15.50 -13.48
CA LEU A 182 7.74 14.52 -13.43
C LEU A 182 8.14 14.14 -14.85
N PHE A 183 9.37 14.55 -15.19
CA PHE A 183 10.04 14.32 -16.46
C PHE A 183 9.41 15.08 -17.64
N ASP A 184 10.23 15.89 -18.32
CA ASP A 184 9.92 16.53 -19.61
C ASP A 184 9.90 15.49 -20.75
#